data_AF-Q2W2G7-F1
#
_entry.id   AF-Q2W2G7-F1
#
_cell.length_a   1.000
_cell.length_b   1.000
_cell.length_c   1.000
_cell.angle_alpha   90.00
_cell.angle_beta   90.00
_cell.angle_gamma   90.00
#
_symmetry.space_group_name_H-M   'P 1'
#
loop_
_entity.id
_entity.type
_entity.pdbx_description
1 polymer ?
#
loop_
_entity_poly.entity_id
_entity_poly.type
_entity_poly.pdbx_seq_one_letter_code
_entity_poly.pdbx_strand_id
1 'polypeptide(L)'
;MRVAGGVGHHDPSSYIVFTVNNRGSANVTLTNVGLLAYPSWWAKFRRKTSHSFFVKITGEIGCAIPYVLKAGEQFMTLARQDSELEALTRSHQVYGAIYHTYSDKPLLLRIAPILDDKTQT
;
A
#
# COMPACT_ATOMS: atom_id res chain seq x y z
N MET A 1 -8.65 9.64 -0.82
CA MET A 1 -9.40 9.83 -2.07
C MET A 1 -10.76 9.15 -1.88
N ARG A 2 -11.88 9.88 -2.04
CA ARG A 2 -13.22 9.27 -2.00
C ARG A 2 -13.48 8.60 -3.35
N VAL A 3 -13.62 7.29 -3.37
CA VAL A 3 -13.91 6.53 -4.60
C VAL A 3 -15.41 6.63 -4.85
N ALA A 4 -15.82 7.30 -5.93
CA ALA A 4 -17.20 7.33 -6.39
C ALA A 4 -17.30 6.50 -7.69
N GLY A 5 -17.82 5.28 -7.58
CA GLY A 5 -18.20 4.41 -8.70
C GLY A 5 -19.72 4.16 -8.66
N GLY A 6 -20.36 4.07 -9.82
CA GLY A 6 -21.81 4.21 -10.01
C GLY A 6 -22.71 3.19 -9.29
N VAL A 7 -23.96 3.64 -9.10
CA VAL A 7 -25.18 2.94 -8.61
C VAL A 7 -24.97 1.77 -7.64
N GLY A 8 -24.92 2.10 -6.34
CA GLY A 8 -25.16 1.13 -5.26
C GLY A 8 -24.04 1.08 -4.23
N HIS A 9 -24.36 1.50 -3.00
CA HIS A 9 -23.51 1.52 -1.80
C HIS A 9 -22.32 2.50 -1.83
N HIS A 10 -22.53 3.66 -1.19
CA HIS A 10 -21.43 4.51 -0.75
C HIS A 10 -20.67 3.77 0.35
N ASP A 11 -19.51 3.20 0.05
CA ASP A 11 -18.64 2.63 1.09
C ASP A 11 -18.08 3.81 1.92
N PRO A 12 -18.40 3.93 3.22
CA PRO A 12 -17.85 4.98 4.07
C PRO A 12 -16.36 4.78 4.37
N SER A 13 -15.77 3.64 3.97
CA SER A 13 -14.39 3.30 4.26
C SER A 13 -13.41 4.16 3.45
N SER A 14 -12.35 4.59 4.14
CA SER A 14 -11.20 5.23 3.48
C SER A 14 -10.19 4.17 3.02
N TYR A 15 -9.48 4.47 1.94
CA TYR A 15 -8.50 3.55 1.35
C TYR A 15 -7.21 4.27 0.96
N ILE A 16 -6.10 3.57 1.15
CA ILE A 16 -4.80 3.92 0.55
C ILE A 16 -4.69 3.16 -0.77
N VAL A 17 -4.46 3.90 -1.86
CA VAL A 17 -4.31 3.34 -3.21
C VAL A 17 -2.82 3.18 -3.51
N PHE A 18 -2.39 1.98 -3.83
CA PHE A 18 -1.07 1.71 -4.39
C PHE A 18 -1.18 1.57 -5.89
N THR A 19 -0.46 2.43 -6.61
CA THR A 19 -0.32 2.36 -8.06
C THR A 19 1.11 1.99 -8.39
N VAL A 20 1.30 0.84 -9.04
CA VAL A 20 2.60 0.34 -9.47
C VAL A 20 2.63 0.35 -10.99
N ASN A 21 3.64 1.00 -11.57
CA ASN A 21 3.83 1.08 -13.00
C ASN A 21 5.17 0.44 -13.38
N ASN A 22 5.15 -0.50 -14.32
CA ASN A 22 6.37 -1.07 -14.88
C ASN A 22 6.89 -0.18 -16.00
N ARG A 23 7.85 0.69 -15.67
CA ARG A 23 8.56 1.56 -16.62
C ARG A 23 9.73 0.86 -17.32
N GLY A 24 9.99 -0.40 -17.00
CA GLY A 24 11.06 -1.19 -17.61
C GLY A 24 10.66 -1.73 -18.98
N SER A 25 11.62 -2.33 -19.68
CA SER A 25 11.42 -3.00 -20.97
C SER A 25 11.04 -4.47 -20.84
N ALA A 26 11.04 -5.03 -19.62
CA ALA A 26 10.79 -6.44 -19.36
C ALA A 26 9.66 -6.64 -18.34
N ASN A 27 8.99 -7.79 -18.41
CA ASN A 27 7.90 -8.14 -17.49
C ASN A 27 8.43 -8.37 -16.08
N VAL A 28 7.70 -7.92 -15.07
CA VAL A 28 8.05 -8.04 -13.65
C VAL A 28 6.91 -8.75 -12.93
N THR A 29 7.21 -9.72 -12.06
CA THR A 29 6.15 -10.31 -11.22
C THR A 29 6.15 -9.63 -9.86
N LEU A 30 5.00 -9.07 -9.49
CA LEU A 30 4.73 -8.58 -8.14
C LEU A 30 4.40 -9.77 -7.25
N THR A 31 5.15 -9.96 -6.17
CA THR A 31 5.07 -11.15 -5.32
C THR A 31 4.42 -10.90 -3.97
N ASN A 32 4.40 -9.66 -3.49
CA ASN A 32 3.71 -9.22 -2.27
C ASN A 32 3.47 -7.71 -2.30
N VAL A 33 2.37 -7.28 -1.70
CA VAL A 33 2.11 -5.88 -1.36
C VAL A 33 1.78 -5.80 0.12
N GLY A 34 2.45 -4.89 0.82
CA GLY A 34 2.33 -4.78 2.26
C GLY A 34 2.58 -3.38 2.80
N LEU A 35 2.36 -3.25 4.10
CA LEU A 35 2.67 -2.08 4.90
C LEU A 35 3.70 -2.48 5.95
N LEU A 36 4.77 -1.69 6.07
CA LEU A 36 5.82 -1.88 7.06
C LEU A 36 5.85 -0.67 7.99
N ALA A 37 5.73 -0.89 9.30
CA ALA A 37 5.84 0.15 10.30
C ALA A 37 7.16 0.00 11.08
N TYR A 38 7.90 1.10 11.19
CA TYR A 38 9.14 1.18 11.95
C TYR A 38 9.01 2.21 13.08
N PRO A 39 9.40 1.86 14.32
CA PRO A 39 9.25 2.78 15.46
C PRO A 39 10.23 3.96 15.39
N SER A 40 11.33 3.82 14.64
CA SER A 40 12.31 4.89 14.46
C SER A 40 13.12 4.68 13.18
N TRP A 41 13.82 5.73 12.74
CA TRP A 41 14.72 5.66 11.58
C TRP A 41 15.84 4.64 11.78
N TRP A 42 16.36 4.51 13.00
CA TRP A 42 17.36 3.48 13.36
C TRP A 42 16.81 2.05 13.27
N ALA A 43 15.54 1.85 13.60
CA ALA A 43 14.89 0.55 13.44
C ALA A 43 14.74 0.20 11.95
N LYS A 44 14.40 1.19 11.11
CA LYS A 44 14.38 1.04 9.65
C LYS A 44 15.76 0.69 9.08
N PHE A 45 16.81 1.38 9.49
CA PHE A 45 18.17 1.08 9.03
C PHE A 45 18.57 -0.36 9.33
N ARG A 46 18.20 -0.87 10.50
CA ARG A 46 18.42 -2.27 10.91
C ARG A 46 17.38 -3.26 10.37
N ARG A 47 16.44 -2.82 9.53
CA ARG A 47 15.31 -3.60 8.99
C ARG A 47 14.50 -4.33 10.07
N LYS A 48 14.41 -3.76 11.28
CA LYS A 48 13.62 -4.30 12.38
C LYS A 48 12.25 -3.61 12.40
N THR A 49 11.30 -4.15 11.64
CA THR A 49 9.90 -3.71 11.65
C THR A 49 9.29 -4.03 13.01
N SER A 50 8.54 -3.11 13.62
CA SER A 50 7.72 -3.45 14.79
C SER A 50 6.43 -4.14 14.36
N HIS A 51 5.90 -3.78 13.19
CA HIS A 51 4.70 -4.37 12.63
C HIS A 51 4.84 -4.54 11.10
N SER A 52 4.31 -5.65 10.61
CA SER A 52 4.22 -5.97 9.18
C SER A 52 2.79 -6.40 8.88
N PHE A 53 2.11 -5.64 8.02
CA PHE A 53 0.74 -5.95 7.61
C PHE A 53 0.74 -6.31 6.14
N PHE A 54 0.07 -7.41 5.81
CA PHE A 54 -0.27 -7.69 4.42
C PHE A 54 -1.44 -6.80 4.04
N VAL A 55 -1.30 -6.08 2.93
CA VAL A 55 -2.44 -5.35 2.37
C VAL A 55 -3.38 -6.41 1.82
N LYS A 56 -4.55 -6.56 2.45
CA LYS A 56 -5.65 -7.30 1.82
C LYS A 56 -6.00 -6.56 0.54
N ILE A 57 -5.67 -7.18 -0.59
CA ILE A 57 -6.02 -6.69 -1.92
C ILE A 57 -7.54 -6.79 -2.04
N THR A 58 -8.23 -5.70 -1.68
CA THR A 58 -9.69 -5.62 -1.82
C THR A 58 -10.02 -5.00 -3.16
N GLY A 59 -10.38 -5.83 -4.14
CA GLY A 59 -10.97 -5.41 -5.40
C GLY A 59 -11.67 -6.58 -6.07
N GLU A 60 -12.66 -6.32 -6.93
CA GLU A 60 -13.15 -7.34 -7.86
C GLU A 60 -12.12 -7.60 -8.95
N ILE A 61 -11.77 -8.90 -9.05
CA ILE A 61 -11.18 -9.68 -10.15
C ILE A 61 -9.98 -9.03 -10.89
N GLY A 62 -8.77 -9.51 -10.57
CA GLY A 62 -7.68 -9.43 -11.54
C GLY A 62 -6.27 -9.66 -11.03
N CYS A 63 -6.01 -9.50 -9.73
CA CYS A 63 -4.63 -9.65 -9.25
C CYS A 63 -4.61 -10.18 -7.82
N ALA A 64 -4.91 -11.47 -7.67
CA ALA A 64 -4.26 -12.20 -6.61
C ALA A 64 -2.75 -12.08 -6.85
N ILE A 65 -2.01 -11.69 -5.82
CA ILE A 65 -0.58 -11.81 -5.86
C ILE A 65 -0.23 -13.31 -5.74
N PRO A 66 0.71 -13.85 -6.54
CA PRO A 66 1.61 -13.15 -7.47
C PRO A 66 0.94 -12.68 -8.76
N TYR A 67 1.33 -11.49 -9.24
CA TYR A 67 0.80 -10.88 -10.46
C TYR A 67 1.92 -10.49 -11.43
N VAL A 68 1.80 -10.92 -12.70
CA VAL A 68 2.76 -10.57 -13.75
C VAL A 68 2.37 -9.21 -14.35
N LEU A 69 3.19 -8.20 -14.07
CA LEU A 69 3.08 -6.84 -14.57
C LEU A 69 3.93 -6.65 -15.84
N LYS A 70 3.27 -6.52 -16.98
CA LYS A 70 3.95 -6.35 -18.28
C LYS A 70 4.64 -4.99 -18.39
N ALA A 71 5.60 -4.88 -19.30
CA ALA A 71 6.23 -3.60 -19.62
C ALA A 71 5.16 -2.58 -20.05
N GLY A 72 5.16 -1.40 -19.43
CA GLY A 72 4.17 -0.34 -19.66
C GLY A 72 2.82 -0.53 -18.95
N GLU A 73 2.58 -1.67 -18.30
CA GLU A 73 1.33 -1.96 -17.58
C GLU A 73 1.31 -1.29 -16.20
N GLN A 74 0.10 -1.05 -15.71
CA GLN A 74 -0.18 -0.51 -14.39
C GLN A 74 -0.96 -1.52 -13.56
N PHE A 75 -0.50 -1.75 -12.34
CA PHE A 75 -1.19 -2.50 -11.31
C PHE A 75 -1.70 -1.57 -10.22
N MET A 76 -2.93 -1.81 -9.77
CA MET A 76 -3.55 -1.04 -8.69
C MET A 76 -4.05 -1.98 -7.60
N THR A 77 -3.81 -1.61 -6.34
CA THR A 77 -4.36 -2.29 -5.18
C THR A 77 -4.76 -1.30 -4.11
N LEU A 78 -5.75 -1.69 -3.31
CA LEU A 78 -6.30 -0.91 -2.22
C LEU A 78 -5.91 -1.54 -0.89
N ALA A 79 -5.51 -0.71 0.07
CA ALA A 79 -5.46 -1.07 1.48
C ALA A 79 -6.54 -0.30 2.22
N ARG A 80 -7.36 -0.99 3.01
CA ARG A 80 -8.33 -0.34 3.89
C ARG A 80 -7.57 0.53 4.90
N GLN A 81 -8.00 1.77 5.04
CA GLN A 81 -7.55 2.68 6.07
C GLN A 81 -8.46 2.50 7.28
N ASP A 82 -7.99 1.78 8.28
CA ASP A 82 -8.64 1.62 9.56
C ASP A 82 -7.95 2.45 10.65
N SER A 83 -8.57 2.50 11.83
CA SER A 83 -8.05 3.27 12.97
C SER A 83 -6.69 2.78 13.45
N GLU A 84 -6.36 1.51 13.25
CA GLU A 84 -5.04 0.95 13.58
C GLU A 84 -3.97 1.53 12.66
N LEU A 85 -4.20 1.52 11.35
CA LEU A 85 -3.28 2.10 10.38
C LEU A 85 -3.10 3.60 10.60
N GLU A 86 -4.18 4.33 10.88
CA GLU A 86 -4.12 5.76 11.20
C GLU A 86 -3.24 6.03 12.43
N ALA A 87 -3.45 5.29 13.54
CA ALA A 87 -2.65 5.41 14.74
C ALA A 87 -1.17 5.06 14.50
N LEU A 88 -0.91 4.04 13.67
CA LEU A 88 0.44 3.67 13.26
C LEU A 88 1.14 4.76 12.45
N THR A 89 0.44 5.42 11.53
CA THR A 89 1.05 6.52 10.76
C THR A 89 1.43 7.74 11.61
N ARG A 90 0.80 7.89 12.79
CA ARG A 90 1.12 8.97 13.75
C ARG A 90 2.28 8.62 14.68
N SER A 91 2.40 7.35 15.06
CA SER A 91 3.39 6.87 16.04
C SER A 91 4.65 6.26 15.42
N HIS A 92 4.57 5.80 14.17
CA HIS A 92 5.62 5.06 13.47
C HIS A 92 5.92 5.67 12.09
N GLN A 93 7.07 5.30 11.54
CA GLN A 93 7.38 5.49 10.13
C GLN A 93 6.76 4.36 9.32
N VAL A 94 5.63 4.64 8.66
CA VAL A 94 4.91 3.66 7.84
C VAL A 94 5.35 3.77 6.37
N TYR A 95 5.55 2.60 5.74
CA TYR A 95 5.95 2.46 4.35
C TYR A 95 5.03 1.49 3.63
N GLY A 96 4.61 1.85 2.42
CA GLY A 96 4.13 0.88 1.43
C GLY A 96 5.31 0.08 0.89
N ALA A 97 5.18 -1.24 0.85
CA ALA A 97 6.20 -2.17 0.39
C ALA A 97 5.68 -2.98 -0.79
N ILE A 98 6.35 -2.84 -1.94
CA ILE A 98 6.08 -3.63 -3.16
C ILE A 98 7.24 -4.59 -3.36
N TYR A 99 6.96 -5.89 -3.27
CA TYR A 99 7.92 -6.95 -3.55
C TYR A 99 7.76 -7.41 -4.98
N HIS A 100 8.88 -7.61 -5.67
CA HIS A 100 8.90 -8.00 -7.07
C HIS A 100 10.12 -8.86 -7.40
N THR A 101 10.05 -9.62 -8.50
CA THR A 101 11.10 -10.61 -8.86
C THR A 101 12.44 -10.02 -9.27
N TYR A 102 12.52 -8.73 -9.59
CA TYR A 102 13.75 -8.07 -10.04
C TYR A 102 14.66 -7.59 -8.91
N SER A 103 14.21 -7.63 -7.65
CA SER A 103 14.99 -7.13 -6.51
C SER A 103 14.66 -7.92 -5.25
N ASP A 104 15.70 -8.30 -4.50
CA ASP A 104 15.54 -8.93 -3.18
C ASP A 104 15.01 -7.96 -2.12
N LYS A 105 15.04 -6.65 -2.40
CA LYS A 105 14.55 -5.60 -1.50
C LYS A 105 13.24 -5.04 -2.05
N PRO A 106 12.22 -4.84 -1.20
CA PRO A 106 10.99 -4.20 -1.64
C PRO A 106 11.25 -2.74 -2.03
N LEU A 107 10.47 -2.26 -2.98
CA LEU A 107 10.32 -0.82 -3.22
C LEU A 107 9.51 -0.24 -2.05
N LEU A 108 10.09 0.74 -1.37
CA LEU A 108 9.49 1.37 -0.19
C LEU A 108 9.10 2.82 -0.49
N LEU A 109 7.83 3.14 -0.28
CA LEU A 109 7.33 4.51 -0.32
C LEU A 109 6.81 4.91 1.05
N ARG A 110 7.28 6.04 1.59
CA ARG A 110 6.82 6.54 2.89
C ARG A 110 5.39 7.03 2.78
N ILE A 111 4.54 6.61 3.71
CA ILE A 111 3.19 7.12 3.87
C ILE A 111 3.25 8.29 4.86
N ALA A 112 2.62 9.41 4.50
CA ALA A 112 2.53 10.56 5.39
C ALA A 112 1.58 10.26 6.57
N PRO A 113 1.76 10.89 7.74
CA PRO A 113 0.81 10.78 8.83
C PRO A 113 -0.60 11.15 8.37
N ILE A 114 -1.57 10.28 8.65
CA ILE A 114 -2.97 10.54 8.32
C ILE A 114 -3.59 11.32 9.47
N LEU A 115 -3.94 12.58 9.18
CA LEU A 115 -4.62 13.47 10.12
C LEU A 115 -6.12 13.29 9.99
N ASP A 116 -6.83 13.28 11.13
CA ASP A 116 -8.30 13.20 11.13
C ASP A 116 -8.86 14.49 10.54
N ASP A 117 -9.39 14.44 9.31
CA ASP A 117 -10.06 15.58 8.68
C ASP A 117 -11.54 15.70 9.13
N LYS A 118 -11.83 15.33 10.39
CA LYS A 118 -13.19 15.40 10.98
C LYS A 118 -13.57 16.81 11.44
N THR A 119 -13.02 17.86 10.82
CA THR A 119 -13.30 19.25 11.17
C THR A 119 -13.71 20.06 9.94
N GLN A 120 -14.73 19.61 9.22
CA GLN A 120 -15.55 20.53 8.41
C GLN A 120 -17.02 20.23 8.70
N THR A 121 -17.53 21.02 9.62
CA THR A 121 -18.94 21.26 9.98
C THR A 121 -19.80 21.57 8.76
#